data_AF-A0A3N6GJB2-F1
#
_entry.id   AF-A0A3N6GJB2-F1
#
_cell.length_a   1.000
_cell.length_b   1.000
_cell.length_c   1.000
_cell.angle_alpha   90.00
_cell.angle_beta   90.00
_cell.angle_gamma   90.00
#
_symmetry.space_group_name_H-M   'P 1'
#
loop_
_entity.id
_entity.type
_entity.pdbx_description
1 polymer ?
#
loop_
_entity_poly.entity_id
_entity_poly.type
_entity_poly.pdbx_seq_one_letter_code
_entity_poly.pdbx_strand_id
1 'polypeptide(L)'
;MRLLWLGAGIPVLGAVLTALVLQLLSLDGESEPGPAATASGASSAGGPSAQPFAVTARQEDEAGCTALPRRVSAPSDRAELVSGGDVHAVVRRNQGARAGELTVGFTLEGGDRSLTVTSIDIEPKSPRAAAPLAGTLLCEPGAGGEPKIQLFADMDSPDPVFLTGGTSTRRYFKENVITLAPGEQVNLTATFVAEKGSREFGLVLRYVRNGKSGKAPVPAPHRGRYAVTGYAPRYGAVYEGSSGGGYRRVEDPRPCPGAPAAQGC
;
A
#
# COMPACT_ATOMS: atom_id res chain seq x y z
N MET A 1 -40.90 11.48 -23.88
CA MET A 1 -41.45 10.53 -22.90
C MET A 1 -40.63 10.65 -21.62
N ARG A 2 -41.25 11.18 -20.56
CA ARG A 2 -40.67 11.31 -19.22
C ARG A 2 -40.83 9.97 -18.51
N LEU A 3 -39.77 9.44 -17.90
CA LEU A 3 -39.87 8.45 -16.84
C LEU A 3 -39.06 8.95 -15.65
N LEU A 4 -39.81 9.43 -14.66
CA LEU A 4 -39.36 9.68 -13.29
C LEU A 4 -39.03 8.33 -12.65
N TRP A 5 -37.87 8.22 -12.02
CA TRP A 5 -37.60 7.17 -11.06
C TRP A 5 -37.35 7.83 -9.70
N LEU A 6 -38.21 7.47 -8.75
CA LEU A 6 -38.28 7.91 -7.35
C LEU A 6 -38.00 6.69 -6.47
N GLY A 7 -37.29 6.92 -5.37
CA GLY A 7 -37.22 6.00 -4.24
C GLY A 7 -35.96 5.12 -4.23
N ALA A 8 -35.26 4.89 -3.12
CA ALA A 8 -35.62 5.11 -1.73
C ALA A 8 -34.33 5.35 -0.92
N GLY A 9 -34.40 6.26 0.05
CA GLY A 9 -33.32 6.51 1.01
C GLY A 9 -33.22 5.38 2.03
N ILE A 10 -31.98 4.98 2.32
CA ILE A 10 -31.67 4.01 3.37
C ILE A 10 -31.40 4.79 4.66
N PRO A 11 -32.11 4.51 5.77
CA PRO A 11 -31.88 5.19 7.03
C PRO A 11 -30.57 4.74 7.69
N VAL A 12 -29.84 5.74 8.19
CA VAL A 12 -28.65 5.64 9.03
C VAL A 12 -29.00 4.99 10.36
N LEU A 13 -28.49 3.78 10.62
CA LEU A 13 -28.52 3.18 11.95
C LEU A 13 -27.27 3.62 12.73
N GLY A 14 -27.45 4.60 13.61
CA GLY A 14 -26.46 4.98 14.60
C GLY A 14 -26.41 3.95 15.72
N ALA A 15 -25.25 3.31 15.90
CA ALA A 15 -24.97 2.48 17.05
C ALA A 15 -24.44 3.36 18.19
N VAL A 16 -25.25 3.54 19.23
CA VAL A 16 -24.87 4.09 20.53
C VAL A 16 -24.21 2.96 21.32
N LEU A 17 -22.91 3.05 21.59
CA LEU A 17 -22.21 2.11 22.49
C LEU A 17 -22.08 2.72 23.88
N THR A 18 -22.69 2.03 24.83
CA THR A 18 -22.69 2.26 26.27
C THR A 18 -21.31 2.06 26.86
N ALA A 19 -20.79 3.08 27.56
CA ALA A 19 -19.58 2.97 28.37
C ALA A 19 -19.90 2.25 29.69
N LEU A 20 -19.23 1.13 29.95
CA LEU A 20 -19.25 0.45 31.25
C LEU A 20 -18.03 0.92 32.06
N VAL A 21 -18.29 1.69 33.12
CA VAL A 21 -17.30 2.10 34.11
C VAL A 21 -17.22 1.03 35.19
N LEU A 22 -16.04 0.46 35.40
CA LEU A 22 -15.72 -0.35 36.58
C LEU A 22 -14.52 0.31 37.28
N GLN A 23 -14.85 1.05 38.34
CA GLN A 23 -13.91 1.45 39.39
C GLN A 23 -13.78 0.30 40.38
N LEU A 24 -12.55 -0.13 40.68
CA LEU A 24 -12.24 -0.83 41.92
C LEU A 24 -10.89 -0.34 42.47
N LEU A 25 -10.95 -0.01 43.76
CA LEU A 25 -9.92 0.54 44.64
C LEU A 25 -8.92 -0.52 45.08
N SER A 26 -7.66 -0.12 45.27
CA SER A 26 -6.68 -0.70 46.21
C SER A 26 -5.62 0.38 46.44
N LEU A 27 -5.74 1.19 47.51
CA LEU A 27 -5.21 0.99 48.89
C LEU A 27 -3.68 0.98 48.99
N ASP A 28 -3.22 2.11 49.53
CA ASP A 28 -2.08 2.39 50.42
C ASP A 28 -0.87 1.45 50.49
N GLY A 29 0.28 2.06 50.23
CA GLY A 29 1.61 1.56 50.56
C GLY A 29 2.55 2.73 50.80
N GLU A 30 2.48 3.31 51.99
CA GLU A 30 3.38 4.33 52.51
C GLU A 30 4.78 3.74 52.71
N SER A 31 5.82 4.42 52.20
CA SER A 31 7.22 4.12 52.54
C SER A 31 8.05 5.41 52.47
N GLU A 32 8.74 5.65 53.59
CA GLU A 32 9.54 6.81 53.96
C GLU A 32 10.75 7.11 53.02
N PRO A 33 11.31 8.35 53.10
CA PRO A 33 12.32 8.85 52.18
C PRO A 33 13.76 8.55 52.66
N GLY A 34 14.61 8.06 51.74
CA GLY A 34 16.06 7.91 51.91
C GLY A 34 16.85 8.79 50.91
N PRO A 35 18.10 9.19 51.24
CA PRO A 35 18.65 10.49 50.88
C PRO A 35 19.27 10.58 49.47
N ALA A 36 19.43 11.84 49.07
CA ALA A 36 20.00 12.34 47.83
C ALA A 36 21.30 11.64 47.38
N ALA A 37 21.32 11.24 46.11
CA ALA A 37 22.54 10.99 45.36
C ALA A 37 22.44 11.70 43.99
N THR A 38 23.19 12.79 43.90
CA THR A 38 23.92 13.32 42.72
C THR A 38 23.31 13.14 41.33
N ALA A 39 22.99 14.29 40.75
CA ALA A 39 22.86 14.50 39.32
C ALA A 39 24.04 13.87 38.54
N SER A 40 23.70 13.08 37.54
CA SER A 40 24.51 12.91 36.34
C SER A 40 23.55 12.95 35.16
N GLY A 41 23.48 14.12 34.55
CA GLY A 41 22.85 14.32 33.26
C GLY A 41 23.59 13.49 32.22
N ALA A 42 23.07 12.30 31.94
CA ALA A 42 23.25 11.69 30.65
C ALA A 42 22.05 12.14 29.82
N SER A 43 22.29 13.10 28.92
CA SER A 43 21.39 13.38 27.81
C SER A 43 21.17 12.07 27.07
N SER A 44 20.03 11.43 27.36
CA SER A 44 19.53 10.33 26.55
C SER A 44 19.26 10.92 25.16
N ALA A 45 20.23 10.71 24.27
CA ALA A 45 20.05 10.90 22.85
C ALA A 45 18.70 10.27 22.49
N GLY A 46 17.77 11.10 21.99
CA GLY A 46 16.44 10.69 21.63
C GLY A 46 16.54 9.51 20.67
N GLY A 47 16.30 8.31 21.18
CA GLY A 47 16.04 7.15 20.34
C GLY A 47 14.88 7.49 19.40
N PRO A 48 14.78 6.83 18.23
CA PRO A 48 13.67 7.04 17.31
C PRO A 48 12.37 6.90 18.12
N SER A 49 11.67 8.02 18.32
CA SER A 49 10.40 8.05 19.03
C SER A 49 9.53 6.97 18.40
N ALA A 50 9.12 5.99 19.21
CA ALA A 50 8.15 4.99 18.80
C ALA A 50 6.97 5.73 18.15
N GLN A 51 6.58 5.30 16.95
CA GLN A 51 5.47 5.93 16.24
C GLN A 51 4.22 5.88 17.12
N PRO A 52 3.40 6.95 17.16
CA PRO A 52 2.27 7.02 18.08
C PRO A 52 1.07 6.16 17.66
N PHE A 53 1.24 5.35 16.61
CA PHE A 53 0.28 4.45 16.01
C PHE A 53 1.05 3.39 15.21
N ALA A 54 0.38 2.32 14.82
CA ALA A 54 0.95 1.33 13.92
C ALA A 54 0.35 1.46 12.52
N VAL A 55 1.18 1.23 11.51
CA VAL A 55 0.76 1.12 10.12
C VAL A 55 1.39 -0.13 9.51
N THR A 56 0.55 -0.98 8.94
CA THR A 56 0.99 -2.13 8.16
C THR A 56 0.47 -2.01 6.74
N ALA A 57 1.25 -2.53 5.80
CA ALA A 57 0.85 -2.62 4.40
C ALA A 57 0.93 -4.07 3.94
N ARG A 58 -0.08 -4.50 3.20
CA ARG A 58 -0.14 -5.78 2.51
C ARG A 58 -0.41 -5.52 1.04
N GLN A 59 0.32 -6.20 0.16
CA GLN A 59 -0.08 -6.21 -1.24
C GLN A 59 -1.34 -7.06 -1.34
N GLU A 60 -2.35 -6.61 -2.08
CA GLU A 60 -3.50 -7.47 -2.36
C GLU A 60 -3.07 -8.51 -3.40
N ASP A 61 -3.45 -9.78 -3.16
CA ASP A 61 -3.20 -10.88 -4.08
C ASP A 61 -4.18 -10.79 -5.26
N GLU A 62 -3.96 -9.77 -6.11
CA GLU A 62 -4.75 -9.55 -7.32
C GLU A 62 -4.05 -10.15 -8.53
N ALA A 63 -4.88 -10.70 -9.42
CA ALA A 63 -4.51 -11.07 -10.78
C ALA A 63 -3.64 -9.99 -11.42
N GLY A 64 -2.64 -10.41 -12.20
CA GLY A 64 -1.95 -9.49 -13.11
C GLY A 64 -0.46 -9.75 -13.21
N CYS A 65 0.26 -8.76 -13.73
CA CYS A 65 1.64 -8.96 -14.14
C CYS A 65 2.62 -8.10 -13.34
N THR A 66 3.84 -8.62 -13.22
CA THR A 66 5.00 -7.94 -12.66
C THR A 66 6.06 -7.83 -13.75
N ALA A 67 6.50 -6.61 -14.02
CA ALA A 67 7.55 -6.33 -15.00
C ALA A 67 8.90 -6.13 -14.32
N LEU A 68 9.95 -6.70 -14.91
CA LEU A 68 11.34 -6.60 -14.49
C LEU A 68 12.10 -5.69 -15.47
N PRO A 69 13.04 -4.87 -14.98
CA PRO A 69 13.84 -3.97 -15.83
C PRO A 69 14.73 -4.73 -16.80
N ARG A 70 15.17 -5.95 -16.45
CA ARG A 70 16.10 -6.76 -17.24
C ARG A 70 15.53 -8.14 -17.48
N ARG A 71 16.03 -8.81 -18.52
CA ARG A 71 15.72 -10.20 -18.77
C ARG A 71 16.30 -11.06 -17.64
N VAL A 72 15.50 -11.97 -17.07
CA VAL A 72 15.98 -12.95 -16.09
C VAL A 72 16.96 -13.91 -16.76
N SER A 73 18.25 -13.73 -16.47
CA SER A 73 19.36 -14.48 -17.09
C SER A 73 20.08 -15.42 -16.12
N ALA A 74 19.91 -15.24 -14.80
CA ALA A 74 20.49 -16.14 -13.82
C ALA A 74 19.79 -17.52 -13.88
N PRO A 75 20.55 -18.63 -13.98
CA PRO A 75 19.95 -19.98 -13.98
C PRO A 75 19.12 -20.28 -12.73
N SER A 76 19.57 -19.82 -11.55
CA SER A 76 18.85 -19.99 -10.28
C SER A 76 17.49 -19.29 -10.29
N ASP A 77 17.44 -18.05 -10.75
CA ASP A 77 16.19 -17.28 -10.82
C ASP A 77 15.22 -17.92 -11.83
N ARG A 78 15.71 -18.40 -12.97
CA ARG A 78 14.86 -19.14 -13.92
C ARG A 78 14.33 -20.44 -13.33
N ALA A 79 15.16 -21.18 -12.59
CA ALA A 79 14.73 -22.39 -11.92
C ALA A 79 13.64 -22.09 -10.89
N GLU A 80 13.81 -21.05 -10.05
CA GLU A 80 12.79 -20.62 -9.08
C GLU A 80 11.46 -20.24 -9.76
N LEU A 81 11.50 -19.52 -10.89
CA LEU A 81 10.29 -19.20 -11.65
C LEU A 81 9.58 -20.47 -12.16
N VAL A 82 10.32 -21.38 -12.78
CA VAL A 82 9.73 -22.56 -13.44
C VAL A 82 9.27 -23.61 -12.43
N SER A 83 10.00 -23.79 -11.32
CA SER A 83 9.68 -24.78 -10.30
C SER A 83 8.61 -24.32 -9.30
N GLY A 84 8.16 -23.06 -9.36
CA GLY A 84 7.27 -22.48 -8.36
C GLY A 84 7.95 -22.27 -7.00
N GLY A 85 9.23 -21.86 -7.03
CA GLY A 85 9.99 -21.46 -5.84
C GLY A 85 9.57 -20.08 -5.29
N ASP A 86 10.47 -19.37 -4.61
CA ASP A 86 10.18 -18.03 -4.07
C ASP A 86 10.25 -16.95 -5.16
N VAL A 87 9.17 -16.87 -5.95
CA VAL A 87 9.00 -15.89 -7.04
C VAL A 87 9.10 -14.45 -6.53
N HIS A 88 8.60 -14.17 -5.32
CA HIS A 88 8.71 -12.84 -4.71
C HIS A 88 10.17 -12.45 -4.45
N ALA A 89 11.02 -13.40 -4.07
CA ALA A 89 12.45 -13.16 -3.95
C ALA A 89 13.10 -12.90 -5.31
N VAL A 90 12.74 -13.63 -6.37
CA VAL A 90 13.20 -13.34 -7.75
C VAL A 90 12.83 -11.91 -8.14
N VAL A 91 11.56 -11.53 -7.96
CA VAL A 91 11.05 -10.17 -8.25
C VAL A 91 11.83 -9.11 -7.46
N ARG A 92 12.05 -9.32 -6.16
CA ARG A 92 12.78 -8.38 -5.30
C ARG A 92 14.23 -8.22 -5.74
N ARG A 93 14.95 -9.34 -5.98
CA ARG A 93 16.35 -9.32 -6.44
C ARG A 93 16.50 -8.63 -7.80
N ASN A 94 15.52 -8.84 -8.69
CA ASN A 94 15.51 -8.26 -10.02
C ASN A 94 14.82 -6.91 -10.11
N GLN A 95 14.49 -6.27 -8.98
CA GLN A 95 13.86 -4.96 -8.93
C GLN A 95 12.56 -4.89 -9.78
N GLY A 96 11.69 -5.87 -9.64
CA GLY A 96 10.40 -5.87 -10.33
C GLY A 96 9.41 -4.85 -9.79
N ALA A 97 8.49 -4.42 -10.64
CA ALA A 97 7.38 -3.53 -10.31
C ALA A 97 6.08 -4.11 -10.90
N ARG A 98 4.94 -3.85 -10.26
CA ARG A 98 3.65 -4.27 -10.81
C ARG A 98 3.37 -3.54 -12.13
N ALA A 99 2.87 -4.26 -13.12
CA ALA A 99 2.54 -3.73 -14.43
C ALA A 99 1.08 -3.27 -14.50
N GLY A 100 0.85 -2.04 -14.95
CA GLY A 100 -0.45 -1.38 -14.97
C GLY A 100 -0.84 -0.85 -13.59
N GLU A 101 -1.02 -1.74 -12.63
CA GLU A 101 -1.68 -1.42 -11.36
C GLU A 101 -0.99 -2.11 -10.18
N LEU A 102 -0.81 -1.35 -9.09
CA LEU A 102 -0.38 -1.86 -7.79
C LEU A 102 -1.49 -1.56 -6.77
N THR A 103 -2.11 -2.61 -6.25
CA THR A 103 -3.11 -2.50 -5.18
C THR A 103 -2.50 -2.90 -3.84
N VAL A 104 -2.62 -2.01 -2.84
CA VAL A 104 -2.04 -2.20 -1.50
C VAL A 104 -3.10 -1.91 -0.45
N GLY A 105 -3.38 -2.90 0.39
CA GLY A 105 -4.14 -2.74 1.62
C GLY A 105 -3.27 -2.14 2.73
N PHE A 106 -3.81 -1.17 3.45
CA PHE A 106 -3.19 -0.59 4.65
C PHE A 106 -4.09 -0.82 5.85
N THR A 107 -3.51 -1.21 6.97
CA THR A 107 -4.19 -1.19 8.26
C THR A 107 -3.54 -0.13 9.12
N LEU A 108 -4.32 0.86 9.51
CA LEU A 108 -3.94 1.89 10.47
C LEU A 108 -4.51 1.51 11.82
N GLU A 109 -3.68 1.47 12.87
CA GLU A 109 -4.10 1.15 14.23
C GLU A 109 -3.73 2.28 15.19
N GLY A 110 -4.72 2.85 15.86
CA GLY A 110 -4.52 3.90 16.85
C GLY A 110 -3.71 3.40 18.05
N GLY A 111 -2.78 4.22 18.54
CA GLY A 111 -1.96 3.90 19.71
C GLY A 111 -2.68 4.12 21.04
N ASP A 112 -1.98 4.67 22.02
CA ASP A 112 -2.49 4.93 23.38
C ASP A 112 -3.47 6.11 23.45
N ARG A 113 -3.47 6.97 22.43
CA ARG A 113 -4.26 8.21 22.36
C ARG A 113 -4.82 8.41 20.98
N SER A 114 -5.96 9.12 20.92
CA SER A 114 -6.55 9.50 19.65
C SER A 114 -5.63 10.38 18.80
N LEU A 115 -5.69 10.18 17.49
CA LEU A 115 -5.00 11.03 16.52
C LEU A 115 -5.87 11.18 15.27
N THR A 116 -5.58 12.21 14.48
CA THR A 116 -6.23 12.41 13.19
C THR A 116 -5.18 12.40 12.09
N VAL A 117 -5.31 11.44 11.17
CA VAL A 117 -4.57 11.39 9.91
C VAL A 117 -5.17 12.40 8.96
N THR A 118 -4.34 13.36 8.55
CA THR A 118 -4.75 14.47 7.68
C THR A 118 -4.36 14.23 6.22
N SER A 119 -3.32 13.43 5.96
CA SER A 119 -2.97 13.01 4.61
C SER A 119 -2.15 11.73 4.59
N ILE A 120 -2.18 11.04 3.45
CA ILE A 120 -1.14 10.10 3.05
C ILE A 120 -0.55 10.67 1.77
N ASP A 121 0.68 11.14 1.85
CA ASP A 121 1.38 11.74 0.73
C ASP A 121 2.13 10.66 -0.05
N ILE A 122 2.15 10.81 -1.38
CA ILE A 122 2.96 10.00 -2.28
C ILE A 122 4.25 10.79 -2.53
N GLU A 123 5.40 10.20 -2.24
CA GLU A 123 6.71 10.82 -2.45
C GLU A 123 7.44 10.09 -3.59
N PRO A 124 7.32 10.55 -4.85
CA PRO A 124 8.08 9.98 -5.95
C PRO A 124 9.59 10.07 -5.69
N LYS A 125 10.32 8.97 -5.93
CA LYS A 125 11.79 8.99 -5.82
C LYS A 125 12.46 9.76 -6.97
N SER A 126 11.74 10.02 -8.04
CA SER A 126 12.15 10.82 -9.20
C SER A 126 11.03 11.78 -9.58
N PRO A 127 11.35 13.02 -9.99
CA PRO A 127 10.34 14.00 -10.40
C PRO A 127 9.57 13.57 -11.65
N ARG A 128 10.20 12.79 -12.54
CA ARG A 128 9.57 12.27 -13.76
C ARG A 128 9.51 10.75 -13.72
N ALA A 129 8.42 10.20 -14.26
CA ALA A 129 8.33 8.76 -14.52
C ALA A 129 9.43 8.35 -15.52
N ALA A 130 10.03 7.19 -15.28
CA ALA A 130 10.94 6.55 -16.22
C ALA A 130 10.14 5.85 -17.33
N ALA A 131 10.82 5.36 -18.36
CA ALA A 131 10.18 4.48 -19.35
C ALA A 131 9.67 3.18 -18.68
N PRO A 132 8.63 2.54 -19.23
CA PRO A 132 8.16 1.25 -18.75
C PRO A 132 9.27 0.20 -18.68
N LEU A 133 9.20 -0.67 -17.67
CA LEU A 133 10.12 -1.79 -17.56
C LEU A 133 9.83 -2.81 -18.68
N ALA A 134 10.86 -3.19 -19.43
CA ALA A 134 10.71 -3.99 -20.66
C ALA A 134 11.53 -5.30 -20.67
N GLY A 135 12.11 -5.69 -19.54
CA GLY A 135 13.05 -6.81 -19.47
C GLY A 135 12.36 -8.18 -19.45
N THR A 136 11.53 -8.43 -18.44
CA THR A 136 10.75 -9.67 -18.30
C THR A 136 9.38 -9.37 -17.73
N LEU A 137 8.33 -9.96 -18.28
CA LEU A 137 6.98 -9.89 -17.74
C LEU A 137 6.63 -11.23 -17.10
N LEU A 138 6.18 -11.22 -15.84
CA LEU A 138 5.66 -12.37 -15.11
C LEU A 138 4.17 -12.14 -14.90
N CYS A 139 3.30 -12.94 -15.50
CA CYS A 139 1.85 -12.78 -15.36
C CYS A 139 1.24 -13.96 -14.61
N GLU A 140 0.48 -13.67 -13.56
CA GLU A 140 -0.23 -14.69 -12.79
C GLU A 140 -1.67 -14.81 -13.27
N PRO A 141 -2.19 -16.04 -13.45
CA PRO A 141 -3.57 -16.24 -13.81
C PRO A 141 -4.45 -15.72 -12.68
N GLY A 142 -5.43 -14.89 -13.02
CA GLY A 142 -6.24 -14.22 -12.02
C GLY A 142 -7.13 -15.15 -11.22
N ALA A 143 -7.18 -14.96 -9.90
CA ALA A 143 -8.09 -15.68 -9.01
C ALA A 143 -9.51 -15.10 -8.98
N GLY A 144 -9.82 -14.07 -9.78
CA GLY A 144 -11.15 -13.45 -9.80
C GLY A 144 -11.50 -12.80 -8.46
N GLY A 145 -11.00 -11.59 -8.23
CA GLY A 145 -11.45 -10.73 -7.13
C GLY A 145 -12.12 -9.50 -7.70
N GLU A 146 -13.27 -9.10 -7.15
CA GLU A 146 -13.82 -7.77 -7.46
C GLU A 146 -12.91 -6.71 -6.85
N PRO A 147 -12.55 -5.65 -7.60
CA PRO A 147 -11.76 -4.55 -7.06
C PRO A 147 -12.55 -3.88 -5.93
N LYS A 148 -11.99 -3.91 -4.71
CA LYS A 148 -12.57 -3.17 -3.59
C LYS A 148 -12.26 -1.69 -3.76
N ILE A 149 -13.31 -0.86 -3.83
CA ILE A 149 -13.17 0.58 -4.09
C ILE A 149 -12.41 1.23 -2.95
N GLN A 150 -11.25 1.81 -3.29
CA GLN A 150 -10.32 2.41 -2.35
C GLN A 150 -9.30 3.29 -3.09
N LEU A 151 -8.64 4.20 -2.36
CA LEU A 151 -7.95 5.41 -2.86
C LEU A 151 -7.20 5.21 -4.19
N PHE A 152 -7.39 6.10 -5.15
CA PHE A 152 -6.74 5.99 -6.46
C PHE A 152 -5.65 7.03 -6.65
N ALA A 153 -4.53 6.63 -7.25
CA ALA A 153 -3.47 7.55 -7.63
C ALA A 153 -2.97 7.25 -9.05
N ASP A 154 -3.06 8.26 -9.92
CA ASP A 154 -2.40 8.25 -11.23
C ASP A 154 -0.90 8.55 -11.04
N MET A 155 -0.08 7.53 -11.27
CA MET A 155 1.37 7.60 -11.14
C MET A 155 2.07 8.08 -12.41
N ASP A 156 1.36 8.34 -13.50
CA ASP A 156 1.93 9.08 -14.64
C ASP A 156 1.91 10.60 -14.38
N SER A 157 1.02 11.08 -13.51
CA SER A 157 0.99 12.48 -13.06
C SER A 157 2.35 12.92 -12.46
N PRO A 158 2.83 14.15 -12.73
CA PRO A 158 4.04 14.69 -12.11
C PRO A 158 3.92 14.84 -10.58
N ASP A 159 2.71 15.09 -10.08
CA ASP A 159 2.38 15.21 -8.65
C ASP A 159 1.20 14.28 -8.32
N PRO A 160 1.47 12.98 -8.06
CA PRO A 160 0.43 11.99 -7.81
C PRO A 160 -0.23 12.25 -6.44
N VAL A 161 -1.56 12.22 -6.41
CA VAL A 161 -2.37 12.44 -5.21
C VAL A 161 -3.49 11.41 -5.13
N PHE A 162 -3.96 11.11 -3.92
CA PHE A 162 -5.11 10.21 -3.75
C PHE A 162 -6.44 10.87 -4.10
N LEU A 163 -7.23 10.16 -4.90
CA LEU A 163 -8.53 10.56 -5.43
C LEU A 163 -9.65 9.70 -4.86
N THR A 164 -10.86 10.24 -4.78
CA THR A 164 -12.06 9.56 -4.23
C THR A 164 -12.69 8.52 -5.18
N GLY A 165 -11.95 8.04 -6.19
CA GLY A 165 -12.40 7.08 -7.20
C GLY A 165 -11.49 7.13 -8.44
N GLY A 166 -11.41 6.05 -9.21
CA GLY A 166 -10.48 5.93 -10.34
C GLY A 166 -10.69 6.95 -11.46
N THR A 167 -11.90 7.47 -11.61
CA THR A 167 -12.25 8.52 -12.58
C THR A 167 -12.52 9.88 -11.93
N SER A 168 -12.37 9.98 -10.60
CA SER A 168 -12.62 11.22 -9.85
C SER A 168 -11.41 12.14 -9.95
N THR A 169 -11.64 13.45 -10.07
CA THR A 169 -10.58 14.47 -9.93
C THR A 169 -10.51 15.05 -8.51
N ARG A 170 -11.37 14.57 -7.60
CA ARG A 170 -11.44 15.07 -6.23
C ARG A 170 -10.40 14.41 -5.34
N ARG A 171 -9.56 15.24 -4.70
CA ARG A 171 -8.55 14.80 -3.75
C ARG A 171 -9.21 14.29 -2.47
N TYR A 172 -8.91 13.06 -2.07
CA TYR A 172 -9.52 12.44 -0.88
C TYR A 172 -9.28 13.24 0.40
N PHE A 173 -8.00 13.54 0.69
CA PHE A 173 -7.59 14.23 1.92
C PHE A 173 -7.85 15.74 1.94
N LYS A 174 -8.47 16.30 0.90
CA LYS A 174 -8.97 17.67 0.94
C LYS A 174 -10.32 17.77 1.66
N GLU A 175 -11.12 16.71 1.54
CA GLU A 175 -12.50 16.66 2.04
C GLU A 175 -12.65 15.67 3.21
N ASN A 176 -11.68 14.78 3.39
CA ASN A 176 -11.73 13.69 4.37
C ASN A 176 -10.51 13.70 5.28
N VAL A 177 -10.73 13.32 6.52
CA VAL A 177 -9.71 12.99 7.51
C VAL A 177 -10.05 11.65 8.14
N ILE A 178 -9.05 10.95 8.67
CA ILE A 178 -9.27 9.69 9.37
C ILE A 178 -8.88 9.91 10.83
N THR A 179 -9.85 9.84 11.73
CA THR A 179 -9.59 9.89 13.16
C THR A 179 -9.51 8.47 13.68
N LEU A 180 -8.44 8.15 14.41
CA LEU A 180 -8.24 6.86 15.07
C LEU A 180 -8.38 7.07 16.57
N ALA A 181 -9.31 6.35 17.19
CA ALA A 181 -9.38 6.18 18.63
C ALA A 181 -8.29 5.21 19.11
N PRO A 182 -8.00 5.14 20.43
CA PRO A 182 -7.04 4.19 20.96
C PRO A 182 -7.42 2.74 20.62
N GLY A 183 -6.50 1.99 20.00
CA GLY A 183 -6.72 0.62 19.55
C GLY A 183 -7.68 0.45 18.36
N GLU A 184 -8.23 1.53 17.79
CA GLU A 184 -9.10 1.46 16.62
C GLU A 184 -8.30 1.07 15.39
N GLN A 185 -8.84 0.15 14.59
CA GLN A 185 -8.27 -0.25 13.30
C GLN A 185 -9.12 0.26 12.14
N VAL A 186 -8.47 0.93 11.19
CA VAL A 186 -9.07 1.36 9.92
C VAL A 186 -8.31 0.71 8.77
N ASN A 187 -9.06 0.02 7.91
CA ASN A 187 -8.53 -0.61 6.71
C ASN A 187 -8.76 0.30 5.49
N LEU A 188 -7.66 0.62 4.82
CA LEU A 188 -7.63 1.31 3.54
C LEU A 188 -7.08 0.34 2.50
N THR A 189 -7.30 0.66 1.24
CA THR A 189 -6.57 0.11 0.11
C THR A 189 -6.28 1.33 -0.76
N ALA A 190 -5.18 1.27 -1.48
CA ALA A 190 -4.94 2.19 -2.55
C ALA A 190 -4.53 1.43 -3.81
N THR A 191 -5.04 1.92 -4.93
CA THR A 191 -4.65 1.48 -6.26
C THR A 191 -3.80 2.57 -6.90
N PHE A 192 -2.56 2.22 -7.18
CA PHE A 192 -1.60 3.05 -7.90
C PHE A 192 -1.56 2.59 -9.35
N VAL A 193 -1.94 3.47 -10.28
CA VAL A 193 -2.06 3.15 -11.71
C VAL A 193 -0.93 3.82 -12.46
N ALA A 194 -0.27 3.09 -13.36
CA ALA A 194 0.65 3.64 -14.34
C ALA A 194 0.37 3.03 -15.72
N GLU A 195 0.13 3.88 -16.71
CA GLU A 195 -0.11 3.48 -18.09
C GLU A 195 1.16 3.65 -18.94
N LYS A 196 1.89 4.75 -18.73
CA LYS A 196 2.93 5.22 -19.66
C LYS A 196 4.34 5.09 -19.13
N GLY A 197 4.53 5.17 -17.82
CA GLY A 197 5.86 5.21 -17.22
C GLY A 197 6.05 4.25 -16.06
N SER A 198 7.27 4.20 -15.55
CA SER A 198 7.64 3.48 -14.33
C SER A 198 7.94 4.48 -13.21
N ARG A 199 7.36 4.25 -12.02
CA ARG A 199 7.63 5.04 -10.82
C ARG A 199 7.93 4.16 -9.62
N GLU A 200 8.96 4.56 -8.90
CA GLU A 200 9.17 4.17 -7.51
C GLU A 200 8.81 5.33 -6.59
N PHE A 201 8.23 5.02 -5.44
CA PHE A 201 7.77 6.03 -4.50
C PHE A 201 7.86 5.56 -3.04
N GLY A 202 7.78 6.52 -2.14
CA GLY A 202 7.47 6.31 -0.73
C GLY A 202 6.06 6.78 -0.43
N LEU A 203 5.54 6.38 0.73
CA LEU A 203 4.29 6.87 1.27
C LEU A 203 4.56 7.46 2.65
N VAL A 204 4.06 8.66 2.90
CA VAL A 204 4.24 9.36 4.18
C VAL A 204 2.89 9.79 4.71
N LEU A 205 2.53 9.26 5.86
CA LEU A 205 1.33 9.64 6.57
C LEU A 205 1.58 10.90 7.39
N ARG A 206 0.70 11.89 7.26
CA ARG A 206 0.68 13.10 8.12
C ARG A 206 -0.47 13.01 9.09
N TYR A 207 -0.20 13.36 10.34
CA TYR A 207 -1.18 13.29 11.41
C TYR A 207 -1.08 14.47 12.36
N VAL A 208 -2.14 14.69 13.12
CA VAL A 208 -2.18 15.62 14.25
C VAL A 208 -2.53 14.84 15.51
N ARG A 209 -1.76 15.05 16.57
CA ARG A 209 -2.00 14.48 17.91
C ARG A 209 -1.77 15.55 18.96
N ASN A 210 -2.76 15.80 19.83
CA ASN A 210 -2.71 16.85 20.86
C ASN A 210 -2.31 18.22 20.29
N GLY A 211 -2.89 18.60 19.14
CA GLY A 211 -2.59 19.86 18.45
C GLY A 211 -1.22 19.94 17.78
N LYS A 212 -0.40 18.87 17.83
CA LYS A 212 0.92 18.83 17.18
C LYS A 212 0.89 17.96 15.94
N SER A 213 1.40 18.51 14.83
CA SER A 213 1.55 17.77 13.58
C SER A 213 2.77 16.84 13.63
N GLY A 214 2.65 15.68 12.98
CA GLY A 214 3.72 14.71 12.82
C GLY A 214 3.65 14.01 11.46
N LYS A 215 4.69 13.23 11.18
CA LYS A 215 4.80 12.40 9.97
C LYS A 215 5.30 11.01 10.32
N ALA A 216 4.85 10.00 9.59
CA ALA A 216 5.36 8.65 9.70
C ALA A 216 5.45 8.00 8.31
N PRO A 217 6.56 7.33 7.96
CA PRO A 217 6.64 6.54 6.75
C PRO A 217 5.68 5.34 6.83
N VAL A 218 5.03 5.02 5.72
CA VAL A 218 4.26 3.79 5.55
C VAL A 218 5.21 2.71 4.99
N PRO A 219 5.40 1.58 5.68
CA PRO A 219 6.32 0.54 5.25
C PRO A 219 5.78 -0.21 4.03
N ALA A 220 6.65 -0.49 3.05
CA ALA A 220 6.27 -1.31 1.89
C ALA A 220 5.99 -2.77 2.29
N PRO A 221 5.04 -3.44 1.61
CA PRO A 221 4.68 -4.84 1.90
C PRO A 221 5.87 -5.80 1.68
N HIS A 222 5.96 -6.86 2.49
CA HIS A 222 6.97 -7.93 2.40
C HIS A 222 8.43 -7.48 2.27
N ARG A 223 8.81 -6.35 2.89
CA ARG A 223 10.14 -5.71 2.73
C ARG A 223 10.49 -5.39 1.27
N GLY A 224 9.46 -5.24 0.42
CA GLY A 224 9.57 -4.83 -0.96
C GLY A 224 9.72 -3.31 -1.08
N ARG A 225 9.22 -2.78 -2.19
CA ARG A 225 9.17 -1.34 -2.44
C ARG A 225 7.88 -1.00 -3.16
N TYR A 226 7.41 0.23 -2.98
CA TYR A 226 6.33 0.74 -3.82
C TYR A 226 6.89 1.08 -5.20
N ALA A 227 6.47 0.29 -6.19
CA ALA A 227 6.81 0.50 -7.57
C ALA A 227 5.69 0.00 -8.49
N VAL A 228 5.30 0.83 -9.44
CA VAL A 228 4.36 0.50 -10.51
C VAL A 228 4.95 0.94 -11.84
N THR A 229 4.66 0.22 -12.90
CA THR A 229 5.10 0.52 -14.26
C THR A 229 3.97 0.30 -15.25
N GLY A 230 3.89 1.14 -16.27
CA GLY A 230 3.10 0.84 -17.46
C GLY A 230 3.56 -0.43 -18.15
N TYR A 231 2.72 -0.94 -19.05
CA TYR A 231 3.10 -2.04 -19.92
C TYR A 231 4.06 -1.54 -21.01
N ALA A 232 5.18 -2.26 -21.19
CA ALA A 232 6.07 -2.01 -22.32
C ALA A 232 5.44 -2.53 -23.62
N PRO A 233 5.66 -1.87 -24.78
CA PRO A 233 5.21 -2.37 -26.08
C PRO A 233 5.78 -3.74 -26.44
N ARG A 234 6.96 -4.07 -25.90
CA ARG A 234 7.67 -5.34 -26.09
C ARG A 234 8.45 -5.70 -24.83
N TYR A 235 8.43 -6.98 -24.48
CA TYR A 235 9.23 -7.52 -23.39
C TYR A 235 10.34 -8.44 -23.90
N GLY A 236 11.48 -8.43 -23.22
CA GLY A 236 12.58 -9.33 -23.51
C GLY A 236 12.25 -10.81 -23.23
N ALA A 237 11.33 -11.09 -22.31
CA ALA A 237 10.77 -12.43 -22.07
C ALA A 237 9.41 -12.29 -21.39
N VAL A 238 8.53 -13.26 -21.61
CA VAL A 238 7.23 -13.34 -20.93
C VAL A 238 7.13 -14.72 -20.28
N TYR A 239 6.63 -14.74 -19.05
CA TYR A 239 6.32 -15.95 -18.30
C TYR A 239 4.88 -15.88 -17.82
N GLU A 240 4.15 -16.97 -18.02
CA GLU A 240 2.78 -17.15 -17.54
C GLU A 240 2.79 -18.12 -16.37
N GLY A 241 2.22 -17.70 -15.25
CA GLY A 241 1.96 -18.54 -14.10
C GLY A 241 0.92 -19.60 -14.43
N SER A 242 1.05 -20.75 -13.77
CA SER A 242 0.05 -21.81 -13.77
C SER A 242 -0.62 -21.91 -12.41
N SER A 243 -1.78 -22.56 -12.33
CA SER A 243 -2.46 -22.85 -11.06
C SER A 243 -1.64 -23.72 -10.10
N GLY A 244 -0.56 -24.37 -10.59
CA GLY A 244 0.40 -25.13 -9.78
C GLY A 244 1.56 -24.30 -9.21
N GLY A 245 1.54 -22.97 -9.33
CA GLY A 245 2.52 -22.05 -8.75
C GLY A 245 3.80 -21.85 -9.57
N GLY A 246 4.06 -22.71 -10.56
CA GLY A 246 5.18 -22.55 -11.51
C GLY A 246 4.84 -21.66 -12.70
N TYR A 247 5.87 -21.05 -13.27
CA TYR A 247 5.78 -20.21 -14.46
C TYR A 247 6.32 -20.92 -15.71
N ARG A 248 5.60 -20.79 -16.83
CA ARG A 248 6.05 -21.26 -18.14
C ARG A 248 6.47 -20.08 -19.00
N ARG A 249 7.63 -20.17 -19.64
CA ARG A 249 8.08 -19.16 -20.60
C ARG A 249 7.23 -19.23 -21.88
N VAL A 250 6.80 -18.08 -22.38
CA VAL A 250 6.17 -17.92 -23.69
C VAL A 250 7.26 -17.76 -24.75
N GLU A 251 7.23 -18.62 -25.78
CA GLU A 251 8.28 -18.66 -26.81
C GLU A 251 8.12 -17.55 -27.86
N ASP A 252 6.89 -17.18 -28.20
CA ASP A 252 6.55 -16.09 -29.12
C ASP A 252 5.50 -15.16 -28.49
N PRO A 253 5.90 -14.27 -27.57
CA PRO A 253 4.95 -13.37 -26.93
C PRO A 253 4.46 -12.35 -27.96
N ARG A 254 3.14 -12.37 -28.23
CA ARG A 254 2.52 -11.33 -29.05
C ARG A 254 2.72 -9.96 -28.36
N PRO A 255 2.74 -8.84 -29.12
CA PRO A 255 2.72 -7.52 -28.50
C PRO A 255 1.51 -7.44 -27.57
N CYS A 256 1.72 -7.20 -26.28
CA CYS A 256 0.64 -7.04 -25.31
C CYS A 256 -0.15 -5.78 -25.72
N PRO A 257 -1.38 -5.89 -26.27
CA PRO A 257 -2.14 -4.72 -26.66
C PRO A 257 -2.52 -3.96 -25.39
N GLY A 258 -2.45 -2.63 -25.40
CA GLY A 258 -2.67 -1.80 -24.22
C GLY A 258 -3.99 -2.12 -23.50
N ALA A 259 -3.88 -2.56 -22.24
CA ALA A 259 -4.96 -2.79 -21.27
C ALA A 259 -6.00 -3.89 -21.64
N PRO A 260 -6.82 -4.33 -20.66
CA PRO A 260 -7.02 -5.73 -20.32
C PRO A 260 -7.78 -6.51 -21.39
N ALA A 261 -7.21 -7.63 -21.87
CA ALA A 261 -8.02 -8.83 -22.02
C ALA A 261 -7.80 -9.59 -20.72
N ALA A 262 -8.85 -9.98 -20.00
CA ALA A 262 -8.64 -10.94 -18.93
C ALA A 262 -7.82 -12.11 -19.51
N GLN A 263 -6.61 -12.36 -18.98
CA GLN A 263 -5.69 -13.45 -19.34
C GLN A 263 -4.71 -13.17 -20.50
N GLY A 264 -3.44 -12.94 -20.13
CA GLY A 264 -2.27 -13.26 -20.96
C GLY A 264 -1.93 -12.28 -22.09
N CYS A 265 -0.63 -12.19 -22.37
CA CYS A 265 -0.13 -11.85 -23.71
C CYS A 265 0.04 -13.19 -24.46
#